data_AF-A0A5E4JSW5-F1
#
_entry.id   AF-A0A5E4JSW5-F1
#
_cell.length_a   1.000
_cell.length_b   1.000
_cell.length_c   1.000
_cell.angle_alpha   90.00
_cell.angle_beta   90.00
_cell.angle_gamma   90.00
#
_symmetry.space_group_name_H-M   'P 1'
#
loop_
_entity.id
_entity.type
_entity.pdbx_description
1 polymer ?
#
loop_
_entity_poly.entity_id
_entity_poly.type
_entity_poly.pdbx_seq_one_letter_code
_entity_poly.pdbx_strand_id
1 'polypeptide(L)'
;MAEYEIPQELRGLDYKPFISWCTLHDVELPKQAFERKLLPLVDYSGLEKADSNLVRLAAREVYDVLSHLPHMMVERSTLGKIRWVTPLWFKRESTREKLKTTPDLQKALAPTAFAIAYTDRSYWETQSDEYRKNNPPVQDLYITALTPSIVEPRVAKVIQAQAILHEAVHTVSDQMIFQPDYKIKLPSEQEGARGGRIISGREALEEFARLTEGSEPITEYSKFYRDASGRYPTEEKLRYDAISEELAETVSFHILNNAFSRSPNGWSEKLLARPGLERFIRKFMSARKV
;
A
#
# COMPACT_ATOMS: atom_id res chain seq x y z
N MET A 1 -17.16 27.25 -1.95
CA MET A 1 -17.30 25.78 -2.10
C MET A 1 -18.04 25.29 -0.86
N ALA A 2 -19.05 24.42 -1.01
CA ALA A 2 -19.69 23.83 0.16
C ALA A 2 -18.64 23.04 0.97
N GLU A 3 -18.57 23.26 2.27
CA GLU A 3 -17.72 22.45 3.14
C GLU A 3 -18.34 21.06 3.25
N TYR A 4 -17.58 20.04 2.87
CA TYR A 4 -17.98 18.65 3.04
C TYR A 4 -17.68 18.27 4.49
N GLU A 5 -18.72 17.96 5.27
CA GLU A 5 -18.54 17.42 6.60
C GLU A 5 -18.30 15.91 6.51
N ILE A 6 -17.06 15.48 6.78
CA ILE A 6 -16.68 14.07 6.77
C ILE A 6 -16.89 13.50 8.19
N PRO A 7 -17.68 12.42 8.34
CA PRO A 7 -17.87 11.75 9.62
C PRO A 7 -16.52 11.41 10.25
N GLN A 8 -16.40 11.55 11.57
CA GLN A 8 -15.13 11.41 12.29
C GLN A 8 -14.45 10.07 12.02
N GLU A 9 -15.25 9.00 11.95
CA GLU A 9 -14.85 7.62 11.68
C GLU A 9 -14.36 7.39 10.23
N LEU A 10 -14.67 8.29 9.30
CA LEU A 10 -14.26 8.21 7.89
C LEU A 10 -13.14 9.20 7.53
N ARG A 11 -12.66 10.02 8.47
CA ARG A 11 -11.63 11.03 8.19
C ARG A 11 -10.32 10.46 7.67
N GLY A 12 -10.00 9.20 7.99
CA GLY A 12 -8.85 8.49 7.45
C GLY A 12 -8.89 8.28 5.93
N LEU A 13 -10.07 8.42 5.31
CA LEU A 13 -10.26 8.30 3.87
C LEU A 13 -10.02 9.63 3.13
N ASP A 14 -9.93 10.75 3.85
CA ASP A 14 -9.73 12.08 3.26
C ASP A 14 -8.25 12.38 3.06
N TYR A 15 -7.84 12.53 1.80
CA TYR A 15 -6.45 12.88 1.46
C TYR A 15 -6.14 14.37 1.64
N LYS A 16 -7.11 15.22 2.01
CA LYS A 16 -6.89 16.67 2.18
C LYS A 16 -5.70 16.99 3.09
N PRO A 17 -5.49 16.34 4.26
CA PRO A 17 -4.32 16.60 5.10
C PRO A 17 -3.01 16.22 4.40
N PHE A 18 -2.97 15.07 3.71
CA PHE A 18 -1.77 14.62 2.99
C PHE A 18 -1.43 15.54 1.81
N ILE A 19 -2.44 15.91 1.00
CA ILE A 19 -2.29 16.89 -0.09
C ILE A 19 -1.72 18.19 0.45
N SER A 20 -2.29 18.72 1.54
CA SER A 20 -1.84 19.97 2.16
C SER A 20 -0.39 19.87 2.64
N TRP A 21 -0.01 18.73 3.23
CA TRP A 21 1.35 18.47 3.67
C TRP A 21 2.33 18.41 2.48
N CYS A 22 2.02 17.66 1.43
CA CYS A 22 2.87 17.60 0.22
C CYS A 22 3.05 18.98 -0.41
N THR A 23 1.99 19.78 -0.50
CA THR A 23 2.05 21.15 -1.02
C THR A 23 2.93 22.05 -0.15
N LEU A 24 2.78 22.00 1.17
CA LEU A 24 3.53 22.85 2.11
C LEU A 24 5.03 22.51 2.16
N HIS A 25 5.36 21.23 2.02
CA HIS A 25 6.73 20.73 2.16
C HIS A 25 7.46 20.49 0.84
N ASP A 26 6.88 20.93 -0.27
CA ASP A 26 7.51 20.89 -1.60
C ASP A 26 8.00 19.48 -1.99
N VAL A 27 7.21 18.45 -1.65
CA VAL A 27 7.62 17.05 -1.81
C VAL A 27 7.67 16.68 -3.29
N GLU A 28 8.83 16.19 -3.74
CA GLU A 28 9.06 15.73 -5.11
C GLU A 28 9.52 14.28 -5.15
N LEU A 29 9.11 13.54 -6.19
CA LEU A 29 9.66 12.21 -6.44
C LEU A 29 11.18 12.28 -6.66
N PRO A 30 11.96 11.47 -5.92
CA PRO A 30 13.40 11.45 -6.10
C PRO A 30 13.74 10.98 -7.50
N LYS A 31 14.58 11.77 -8.17
CA LYS A 31 15.13 11.40 -9.48
C LYS A 31 16.28 10.43 -9.23
N GLN A 32 16.05 9.12 -9.34
CA GLN A 32 17.15 8.15 -9.37
C GLN A 32 17.70 8.00 -10.80
N ALA A 33 19.03 7.99 -10.91
CA ALA A 33 19.70 7.60 -12.14
C ALA A 33 19.54 6.08 -12.29
N PHE A 34 18.71 5.68 -13.24
CA PHE A 34 18.37 4.28 -13.48
C PHE A 34 19.61 3.47 -13.93
N GLU A 35 20.16 2.64 -13.04
CA GLU A 35 20.99 1.51 -13.47
C GLU A 35 20.05 0.33 -13.76
N ARG A 36 19.88 0.01 -15.05
CA ARG A 36 19.11 -1.13 -15.57
C ARG A 36 19.52 -2.43 -14.86
N LYS A 37 18.90 -2.76 -13.74
CA LYS A 37 18.91 -4.11 -13.17
C LYS A 37 17.47 -4.53 -12.88
N LEU A 38 16.85 -4.98 -13.98
CA LEU A 38 15.83 -6.01 -14.07
C LEU A 38 14.61 -5.85 -13.14
N LEU A 39 13.58 -5.16 -13.64
CA LEU A 39 12.19 -5.51 -13.33
C LEU A 39 11.55 -6.09 -14.61
N PRO A 40 11.44 -7.41 -14.76
CA PRO A 40 10.69 -8.02 -15.85
C PRO A 40 9.20 -8.09 -15.50
N LEU A 41 8.52 -6.98 -15.20
CA LEU A 41 7.15 -7.07 -14.64
C LEU A 41 6.13 -6.00 -15.07
N VAL A 42 6.44 -5.07 -15.98
CA VAL A 42 5.42 -4.07 -16.38
C VAL A 42 4.99 -4.29 -17.82
N ASP A 43 3.87 -5.01 -17.97
CA ASP A 43 3.09 -5.06 -19.20
C ASP A 43 2.15 -3.85 -19.26
N TYR A 44 2.48 -2.90 -20.14
CA TYR A 44 1.71 -1.67 -20.39
C TYR A 44 0.55 -1.82 -21.36
N SER A 45 0.28 -3.02 -21.90
CA SER A 45 -0.84 -3.25 -22.83
C SER A 45 -2.21 -2.91 -22.23
N GLY A 46 -2.29 -2.70 -20.90
CA GLY A 46 -3.49 -2.29 -20.17
C GLY A 46 -3.68 -0.77 -19.94
N LEU A 47 -2.82 0.12 -20.47
CA LEU A 47 -2.98 1.58 -20.36
C LEU A 47 -4.27 2.13 -21.01
N GLU A 48 -5.00 1.30 -21.75
CA GLU A 48 -5.97 1.72 -22.78
C GLU A 48 -7.37 2.17 -22.29
N LYS A 49 -7.61 2.44 -21.00
CA LYS A 49 -8.98 2.83 -20.54
C LYS A 49 -9.09 4.01 -19.59
N ALA A 50 -8.00 4.54 -19.04
CA ALA A 50 -8.04 5.83 -18.36
C ALA A 50 -7.85 6.95 -19.39
N ASP A 51 -8.54 8.09 -19.23
CA ASP A 51 -8.17 9.30 -19.96
C ASP A 51 -6.68 9.56 -19.70
N SER A 52 -5.85 9.35 -20.72
CA SER A 52 -4.39 9.39 -20.61
C SER A 52 -3.90 10.73 -20.07
N ASN A 53 -4.72 11.78 -20.19
CA ASN A 53 -4.43 13.10 -19.65
C ASN A 53 -4.52 13.16 -18.12
N LEU A 54 -5.05 12.15 -17.43
CA LEU A 54 -5.17 12.08 -15.97
C LEU A 54 -4.11 11.19 -15.32
N VAL A 55 -3.38 10.41 -16.12
CA VAL A 55 -2.21 9.64 -15.66
C VAL A 55 -1.03 10.61 -15.53
N ARG A 56 -0.44 10.71 -14.33
CA ARG A 56 0.63 11.67 -14.07
C ARG A 56 2.01 11.05 -14.01
N LEU A 57 2.10 9.75 -13.73
CA LEU A 57 3.36 9.02 -13.82
C LEU A 57 3.56 8.49 -15.23
N ALA A 58 4.63 8.95 -15.88
CA ALA A 58 5.12 8.30 -17.09
C ALA A 58 5.56 6.85 -16.77
N ALA A 59 5.57 5.99 -17.78
CA ALA A 59 6.04 4.61 -17.65
C ALA A 59 7.39 4.50 -16.91
N ARG A 60 8.35 5.35 -17.30
CA ARG A 60 9.65 5.43 -16.63
C ARG A 60 9.54 5.78 -15.14
N GLU A 61 8.68 6.71 -14.77
CA GLU A 61 8.49 7.10 -13.36
C GLU A 61 7.87 5.96 -12.54
N VAL A 62 6.97 5.16 -13.14
CA VAL A 62 6.45 3.94 -12.51
C VAL A 62 7.58 2.93 -12.25
N TYR A 63 8.48 2.73 -13.22
CA TYR A 63 9.64 1.88 -13.02
C TYR A 63 10.59 2.40 -11.94
N ASP A 64 10.85 3.72 -11.94
CA ASP A 64 11.71 4.35 -10.94
C ASP A 64 11.12 4.13 -9.53
N VAL A 65 9.80 4.29 -9.37
CA VAL A 65 9.09 4.00 -8.11
C VAL A 65 9.25 2.53 -7.70
N LEU A 66 8.95 1.58 -8.59
CA LEU A 66 9.05 0.14 -8.28
C LEU A 66 10.50 -0.31 -8.05
N SER A 67 11.48 0.36 -8.62
CA SER A 67 12.90 0.03 -8.45
C SER A 67 13.38 0.21 -7.00
N HIS A 68 12.64 0.96 -6.19
CA HIS A 68 12.91 1.07 -4.77
C HIS A 68 12.47 -0.15 -3.95
N LEU A 69 11.67 -1.07 -4.52
CA LEU A 69 11.35 -2.34 -3.86
C LEU A 69 12.59 -3.23 -3.80
N PRO A 70 12.97 -3.76 -2.63
CA PRO A 70 14.07 -4.70 -2.54
C PRO A 70 13.81 -5.94 -3.42
N HIS A 71 14.86 -6.44 -4.08
CA HIS A 71 14.77 -7.62 -4.96
C HIS A 71 14.04 -8.82 -4.34
N MET A 72 14.26 -9.06 -3.05
CA MET A 72 13.63 -10.15 -2.30
C MET A 72 12.11 -9.96 -2.10
N MET A 73 11.61 -8.73 -2.15
CA MET A 73 10.16 -8.46 -2.23
C MET A 73 9.65 -8.71 -3.63
N VAL A 74 10.38 -8.28 -4.65
CA VAL A 74 10.02 -8.49 -6.07
C VAL A 74 9.89 -9.99 -6.37
N GLU A 75 10.82 -10.82 -5.89
CA GLU A 75 10.76 -12.29 -6.05
C GLU A 75 9.55 -12.94 -5.33
N ARG A 76 9.01 -12.27 -4.31
CA ARG A 76 7.83 -12.70 -3.55
C ARG A 76 6.55 -11.99 -4.00
N SER A 77 6.61 -11.14 -5.01
CA SER A 77 5.45 -10.42 -5.50
C SER A 77 4.67 -11.29 -6.49
N THR A 78 3.35 -11.23 -6.41
CA THR A 78 2.41 -11.79 -7.39
C THR A 78 1.95 -10.79 -8.43
N LEU A 79 2.64 -9.66 -8.53
CA LEU A 79 2.28 -8.58 -9.43
C LEU A 79 2.18 -9.08 -10.88
N GLY A 80 0.98 -9.00 -11.45
CA GLY A 80 0.71 -9.22 -12.87
C GLY A 80 0.93 -7.95 -13.67
N LYS A 81 -0.02 -7.01 -13.59
CA LYS A 81 0.02 -5.74 -14.36
C LYS A 81 -0.34 -4.52 -13.51
N ILE A 82 0.05 -3.34 -13.99
CA ILE A 82 -0.45 -2.05 -13.49
C ILE A 82 -1.47 -1.50 -14.49
N ARG A 83 -2.66 -1.19 -14.01
CA ARG A 83 -3.79 -0.68 -14.80
C ARG A 83 -4.22 0.67 -14.26
N TRP A 84 -4.35 1.65 -15.15
CA TRP A 84 -4.93 2.94 -14.79
C TRP A 84 -6.44 2.89 -14.96
N VAL A 85 -7.17 3.37 -13.96
CA VAL A 85 -8.63 3.43 -13.97
C VAL A 85 -9.13 4.86 -13.82
N THR A 86 -10.39 5.08 -14.21
CA THR A 86 -11.08 6.35 -14.03
C THR A 86 -11.08 6.77 -12.55
N PRO A 87 -11.10 8.07 -12.24
CA PRO A 87 -11.22 8.56 -10.88
C PRO A 87 -12.33 7.86 -10.08
N LEU A 88 -12.01 7.43 -8.85
CA LEU A 88 -12.91 6.78 -7.91
C LEU A 88 -12.86 7.52 -6.57
N TRP A 89 -14.04 7.80 -6.02
CA TRP A 89 -14.22 8.39 -4.70
C TRP A 89 -14.96 7.45 -3.77
N PHE A 90 -14.70 7.53 -2.47
CA PHE A 90 -15.59 6.95 -1.47
C PHE A 90 -16.94 7.67 -1.50
N LYS A 91 -18.05 6.93 -1.46
CA LYS A 91 -19.41 7.50 -1.42
C LYS A 91 -19.71 8.10 -0.05
N ARG A 92 -20.60 9.10 0.01
CA ARG A 92 -21.16 9.63 1.27
C ARG A 92 -21.81 8.57 2.15
N GLU A 93 -22.37 7.53 1.52
CA GLU A 93 -23.00 6.39 2.20
C GLU A 93 -22.01 5.31 2.68
N SER A 94 -20.70 5.55 2.57
CA SER A 94 -19.72 4.58 3.07
C SER A 94 -19.80 4.53 4.59
N THR A 95 -19.62 3.35 5.16
CA THR A 95 -19.49 3.18 6.61
C THR A 95 -18.15 2.51 6.91
N ARG A 96 -17.82 2.40 8.20
CA ARG A 96 -16.62 1.70 8.64
C ARG A 96 -16.61 0.21 8.24
N GLU A 97 -17.79 -0.40 8.21
CA GLU A 97 -17.99 -1.81 7.88
C GLU A 97 -18.13 -2.03 6.37
N LYS A 98 -18.52 -0.99 5.62
CA LYS A 98 -18.80 -1.10 4.19
C LYS A 98 -18.40 0.16 3.44
N LEU A 99 -17.16 0.16 2.95
CA LEU A 99 -16.68 1.15 2.00
C LEU A 99 -17.38 0.94 0.65
N LYS A 100 -17.85 2.03 0.05
CA LYS A 100 -18.44 2.03 -1.29
C LYS A 100 -17.73 3.07 -2.15
N THR A 101 -17.42 2.74 -3.39
CA THR A 101 -16.79 3.68 -4.33
C THR A 101 -17.76 4.16 -5.41
N THR A 102 -17.47 5.31 -6.01
CA THR A 102 -18.25 5.93 -7.09
C THR A 102 -17.32 6.65 -8.07
N PRO A 103 -17.59 6.62 -9.39
CA PRO A 103 -16.93 7.50 -10.37
C PRO A 103 -17.61 8.88 -10.46
N ASP A 104 -18.75 9.07 -9.78
CA ASP A 104 -19.50 10.34 -9.77
C ASP A 104 -19.12 11.20 -8.56
N LEU A 105 -18.39 12.29 -8.82
CA LEU A 105 -17.94 13.26 -7.81
C LEU A 105 -19.11 13.85 -6.99
N GLN A 106 -20.31 13.97 -7.54
CA GLN A 106 -21.46 14.53 -6.80
C GLN A 106 -21.93 13.59 -5.68
N LYS A 107 -21.63 12.28 -5.80
CA LYS A 107 -21.94 11.25 -4.79
C LYS A 107 -20.78 11.00 -3.84
N ALA A 108 -19.63 11.64 -4.06
CA ALA A 108 -18.43 11.48 -3.25
C ALA A 108 -18.62 12.05 -1.84
N LEU A 109 -17.98 11.39 -0.88
CA LEU A 109 -17.85 11.81 0.52
C LEU A 109 -17.21 13.20 0.60
N ALA A 110 -16.12 13.39 -0.12
CA ALA A 110 -15.48 14.68 -0.38
C ALA A 110 -14.68 14.59 -1.69
N PRO A 111 -14.33 15.72 -2.32
CA PRO A 111 -13.50 15.72 -3.52
C PRO A 111 -12.15 15.04 -3.33
N THR A 112 -11.60 15.09 -2.12
CA THR A 112 -10.30 14.51 -1.73
C THR A 112 -10.40 13.11 -1.11
N ALA A 113 -11.61 12.56 -0.96
CA ALA A 113 -11.82 11.22 -0.43
C ALA A 113 -11.77 10.16 -1.55
N PHE A 114 -10.57 9.96 -2.12
CA PHE A 114 -10.35 9.07 -3.25
C PHE A 114 -10.01 7.64 -2.83
N ALA A 115 -10.50 6.66 -3.57
CA ALA A 115 -9.92 5.32 -3.57
C ALA A 115 -8.73 5.32 -4.54
N ILE A 116 -7.53 5.66 -4.04
CA ILE A 116 -6.35 5.95 -4.88
C ILE A 116 -5.81 4.74 -5.64
N ALA A 117 -6.02 3.55 -5.10
CA ALA A 117 -5.57 2.30 -5.66
C ALA A 117 -6.37 1.13 -5.08
N TYR A 118 -6.32 -0.03 -5.73
CA TYR A 118 -6.76 -1.30 -5.15
C TYR A 118 -6.17 -2.50 -5.89
N THR A 119 -6.15 -3.63 -5.20
CA THR A 119 -5.96 -4.98 -5.75
C THR A 119 -7.28 -5.74 -5.68
N ASP A 120 -7.70 -6.39 -6.77
CA ASP A 120 -8.92 -7.19 -6.76
C ASP A 120 -8.62 -8.60 -6.20
N ARG A 121 -9.09 -8.84 -4.97
CA ARG A 121 -8.94 -10.12 -4.26
C ARG A 121 -10.16 -11.03 -4.42
N SER A 122 -11.26 -10.55 -5.00
CA SER A 122 -12.56 -11.21 -4.95
C SER A 122 -12.53 -12.65 -5.48
N TYR A 123 -11.79 -12.89 -6.57
CA TYR A 123 -11.61 -14.22 -7.13
C TYR A 123 -10.94 -15.18 -6.15
N TRP A 124 -9.90 -14.74 -5.44
CA TRP A 124 -9.11 -15.57 -4.51
C TRP A 124 -9.83 -15.86 -3.20
N GLU A 125 -10.71 -14.95 -2.78
CA GLU A 125 -11.56 -15.13 -1.61
C GLU A 125 -12.58 -16.27 -1.78
N THR A 126 -12.99 -16.57 -3.02
CA THR A 126 -13.98 -17.62 -3.31
C THR A 126 -13.37 -18.99 -3.60
N GLN A 127 -12.05 -19.11 -3.68
CA GLN A 127 -11.39 -20.39 -3.99
C GLN A 127 -11.16 -21.25 -2.74
N SER A 128 -11.12 -22.57 -2.93
CA SER A 128 -10.78 -23.52 -1.86
C SER A 128 -9.30 -23.47 -1.48
N ASP A 129 -8.96 -23.92 -0.27
CA ASP A 129 -7.57 -24.02 0.18
C ASP A 129 -6.71 -24.91 -0.73
N GLU A 130 -7.28 -26.02 -1.23
CA GLU A 130 -6.60 -26.91 -2.17
C GLU A 130 -6.28 -26.20 -3.49
N TYR A 131 -7.19 -25.37 -4.00
CA TYR A 131 -6.93 -24.57 -5.19
C TYR A 131 -5.81 -23.56 -4.94
N ARG A 132 -5.89 -22.80 -3.84
CA ARG A 132 -4.93 -21.74 -3.50
C ARG A 132 -3.53 -22.27 -3.20
N LYS A 133 -3.43 -23.51 -2.70
CA LYS A 133 -2.14 -24.19 -2.50
C LYS A 133 -1.39 -24.44 -3.81
N ASN A 134 -2.12 -24.77 -4.88
CA ASN A 134 -1.54 -25.13 -6.17
C ASN A 134 -1.47 -23.97 -7.16
N ASN A 135 -2.21 -22.89 -6.90
CA ASN A 135 -2.33 -21.74 -7.79
C ASN A 135 -2.00 -20.47 -7.01
N PRO A 136 -0.76 -19.94 -7.11
CA PRO A 136 -0.43 -18.69 -6.46
C PRO A 136 -1.27 -17.55 -7.05
N PRO A 137 -1.62 -16.53 -6.24
CA PRO A 137 -2.33 -15.39 -6.77
C PRO A 137 -1.51 -14.72 -7.87
N VAL A 138 -2.19 -14.17 -8.87
CA VAL A 138 -1.64 -13.16 -9.77
C VAL A 138 -2.54 -11.96 -9.63
N GLN A 139 -1.94 -10.80 -9.35
CA GLN A 139 -2.68 -9.62 -8.92
C GLN A 139 -2.32 -8.42 -9.77
N ASP A 140 -3.35 -7.82 -10.35
CA ASP A 140 -3.23 -6.55 -11.04
C ASP A 140 -3.45 -5.40 -10.06
N LEU A 141 -2.64 -4.35 -10.21
CA LEU A 141 -2.74 -3.10 -9.47
C LEU A 141 -3.65 -2.17 -10.26
N TYR A 142 -4.74 -1.71 -9.65
CA TYR A 142 -5.62 -0.71 -10.26
C TYR A 142 -5.32 0.64 -9.63
N ILE A 143 -4.71 1.55 -10.39
CA ILE A 143 -4.32 2.88 -9.91
C ILE A 143 -5.31 3.91 -10.44
N THR A 144 -5.92 4.64 -9.52
CA THR A 144 -6.93 5.65 -9.83
C THR A 144 -6.28 6.92 -10.36
N ALA A 145 -6.74 7.39 -11.52
CA ALA A 145 -6.29 8.67 -12.05
C ALA A 145 -6.81 9.85 -11.19
N LEU A 146 -6.02 10.90 -11.05
CA LEU A 146 -6.37 12.07 -10.21
C LEU A 146 -6.67 13.30 -11.08
N THR A 147 -7.75 14.00 -10.75
CA THR A 147 -8.17 15.18 -11.51
C THR A 147 -7.37 16.43 -11.10
N PRO A 148 -6.81 17.20 -12.07
CA PRO A 148 -6.02 18.40 -11.77
C PRO A 148 -6.75 19.49 -10.99
N SER A 149 -8.08 19.52 -11.09
CA SER A 149 -8.92 20.47 -10.36
C SER A 149 -8.97 20.19 -8.86
N ILE A 150 -8.52 19.01 -8.41
CA ILE A 150 -8.52 18.62 -7.00
C ILE A 150 -7.10 18.51 -6.45
N VAL A 151 -6.18 17.96 -7.24
CA VAL A 151 -4.78 17.77 -6.85
C VAL A 151 -3.86 18.31 -7.93
N GLU A 152 -2.92 19.18 -7.55
CA GLU A 152 -1.94 19.69 -8.49
C GLU A 152 -1.06 18.56 -9.05
N PRO A 153 -0.58 18.66 -10.31
CA PRO A 153 0.12 17.56 -10.98
C PRO A 153 1.30 16.98 -10.21
N ARG A 154 2.05 17.82 -9.48
CA ARG A 154 3.19 17.38 -8.68
C ARG A 154 2.78 16.51 -7.50
N VAL A 155 1.82 16.96 -6.70
CA VAL A 155 1.28 16.19 -5.56
C VAL A 155 0.60 14.92 -6.05
N ALA A 156 -0.08 14.97 -7.19
CA ALA A 156 -0.70 13.80 -7.80
C ALA A 156 0.33 12.70 -8.13
N LYS A 157 1.54 13.07 -8.58
CA LYS A 157 2.62 12.09 -8.79
C LYS A 157 3.05 11.41 -7.50
N VAL A 158 3.19 12.16 -6.40
CA VAL A 158 3.55 11.62 -5.09
C VAL A 158 2.49 10.64 -4.58
N ILE A 159 1.20 11.02 -4.67
CA ILE A 159 0.09 10.14 -4.27
C ILE A 159 0.06 8.87 -5.14
N GLN A 160 0.23 8.99 -6.45
CA GLN A 160 0.25 7.83 -7.35
C GLN A 160 1.45 6.91 -7.10
N ALA A 161 2.61 7.46 -6.71
CA ALA A 161 3.76 6.65 -6.33
C ALA A 161 3.54 5.88 -5.03
N GLN A 162 2.93 6.52 -4.02
CA GLN A 162 2.53 5.84 -2.78
C GLN A 162 1.52 4.74 -3.06
N ALA A 163 0.48 5.03 -3.85
CA ALA A 163 -0.51 4.06 -4.32
C ALA A 163 0.15 2.81 -4.93
N ILE A 164 1.10 3.00 -5.86
CA ILE A 164 1.79 1.89 -6.53
C ILE A 164 2.59 1.06 -5.52
N LEU A 165 3.36 1.69 -4.64
CA LEU A 165 4.15 0.97 -3.64
C LEU A 165 3.27 0.23 -2.63
N HIS A 166 2.21 0.88 -2.15
CA HIS A 166 1.23 0.29 -1.23
C HIS A 166 0.64 -0.99 -1.82
N GLU A 167 0.05 -0.89 -3.01
CA GLU A 167 -0.55 -2.06 -3.65
C GLU A 167 0.47 -3.11 -4.08
N ALA A 168 1.70 -2.71 -4.44
CA ALA A 168 2.78 -3.66 -4.69
C ALA A 168 3.13 -4.47 -3.43
N VAL A 169 3.03 -3.89 -2.23
CA VAL A 169 3.20 -4.63 -0.98
C VAL A 169 2.07 -5.64 -0.77
N HIS A 170 0.83 -5.30 -1.15
CA HIS A 170 -0.28 -6.25 -1.13
C HIS A 170 -0.01 -7.49 -1.98
N THR A 171 0.65 -7.36 -3.13
CA THR A 171 1.05 -8.53 -3.94
C THR A 171 2.04 -9.48 -3.24
N VAL A 172 2.66 -9.03 -2.14
CA VAL A 172 3.51 -9.88 -1.29
C VAL A 172 2.72 -10.44 -0.11
N SER A 173 1.94 -9.60 0.58
CA SER A 173 1.19 -10.00 1.77
C SER A 173 -0.03 -10.86 1.45
N ASP A 174 -0.63 -10.74 0.27
CA ASP A 174 -1.80 -11.52 -0.11
C ASP A 174 -1.46 -13.01 -0.28
N GLN A 175 -0.23 -13.35 -0.68
CA GLN A 175 0.25 -14.74 -0.58
C GLN A 175 0.22 -15.25 0.86
N MET A 176 0.56 -14.40 1.84
CA MET A 176 0.58 -14.76 3.25
C MET A 176 -0.82 -14.98 3.83
N ILE A 177 -1.85 -14.39 3.21
CA ILE A 177 -3.26 -14.52 3.59
C ILE A 177 -3.90 -15.72 2.90
N PHE A 178 -3.72 -15.83 1.58
CA PHE A 178 -4.48 -16.74 0.72
C PHE A 178 -3.80 -18.09 0.46
N GLN A 179 -2.49 -18.23 0.65
CA GLN A 179 -1.80 -19.52 0.52
C GLN A 179 -1.51 -20.12 1.91
N PRO A 180 -2.23 -21.18 2.34
CA PRO A 180 -2.10 -21.74 3.70
C PRO A 180 -0.68 -22.20 4.05
N ASP A 181 0.05 -22.73 3.07
CA ASP A 181 1.39 -23.28 3.24
C ASP A 181 2.51 -22.28 2.93
N TYR A 182 2.18 -21.00 2.68
CA TYR A 182 3.17 -19.99 2.34
C TYR A 182 4.11 -19.75 3.51
N LYS A 183 5.41 -19.88 3.26
CA LYS A 183 6.48 -19.69 4.23
C LYS A 183 7.49 -18.71 3.72
N ILE A 184 8.00 -17.90 4.64
CA ILE A 184 9.11 -16.99 4.39
C ILE A 184 10.24 -17.29 5.36
N LYS A 185 11.48 -17.10 4.90
CA LYS A 185 12.66 -17.12 5.75
C LYS A 185 13.05 -15.67 6.06
N LEU A 186 12.83 -15.26 7.31
CA LEU A 186 13.34 -13.98 7.82
C LEU A 186 14.84 -14.10 8.07
N PRO A 187 15.66 -13.15 7.60
CA PRO A 187 17.10 -13.18 7.86
C PRO A 187 17.40 -12.98 9.35
N SER A 188 18.47 -13.62 9.84
CA SER A 188 19.01 -13.35 11.17
C SER A 188 19.90 -12.10 11.13
N GLU A 189 20.05 -11.42 12.27
CA GLU A 189 20.93 -10.24 12.38
C GLU A 189 22.42 -10.61 12.31
N GLN A 190 22.78 -11.84 12.70
CA GLN A 190 24.17 -12.27 12.85
C GLN A 190 24.69 -13.08 11.65
N GLU A 191 23.84 -13.86 10.98
CA GLU A 191 24.26 -14.79 9.92
C GLU A 191 23.79 -14.38 8.53
N GLY A 192 23.25 -13.16 8.40
CA GLY A 192 22.74 -12.61 7.15
C GLY A 192 21.74 -13.55 6.49
N ALA A 193 21.91 -13.81 5.18
CA ALA A 193 21.00 -14.63 4.40
C ALA A 193 21.17 -16.16 4.57
N ARG A 194 22.21 -16.62 5.30
CA ARG A 194 22.50 -18.05 5.48
C ARG A 194 21.76 -18.63 6.68
N GLY A 195 21.77 -17.91 7.81
CA GLY A 195 20.88 -18.16 8.95
C GLY A 195 19.53 -17.46 8.80
N GLY A 196 18.54 -17.90 9.55
CA GLY A 196 17.23 -17.24 9.54
C GLY A 196 16.11 -18.14 10.02
N ARG A 197 15.02 -17.52 10.46
CA ARG A 197 13.85 -18.22 10.97
C ARG A 197 12.84 -18.40 9.85
N ILE A 198 12.45 -19.65 9.60
CA ILE A 198 11.33 -19.97 8.70
C ILE A 198 10.04 -19.82 9.49
N ILE A 199 9.11 -19.04 8.97
CA ILE A 199 7.79 -18.81 9.56
C ILE A 199 6.71 -18.92 8.50
N SER A 200 5.47 -19.19 8.91
CA SER A 200 4.34 -19.08 7.99
C SER A 200 4.03 -17.62 7.66
N GLY A 201 3.36 -17.39 6.53
CA GLY A 201 2.90 -16.05 6.15
C GLY A 201 2.04 -15.41 7.24
N ARG A 202 1.02 -16.12 7.72
CA ARG A 202 0.14 -15.65 8.80
C ARG A 202 0.89 -15.37 10.09
N GLU A 203 1.88 -16.19 10.46
CA GLU A 203 2.70 -15.94 11.64
C GLU A 203 3.46 -14.61 11.53
N ALA A 204 3.97 -14.27 10.34
CA ALA A 204 4.63 -12.99 10.13
C ALA A 204 3.66 -11.80 10.21
N LEU A 205 2.42 -11.94 9.69
CA LEU A 205 1.38 -10.92 9.84
C LEU A 205 1.03 -10.70 11.32
N GLU A 206 0.88 -11.78 12.10
CA GLU A 206 0.60 -11.68 13.54
C GLU A 206 1.78 -11.08 14.32
N GLU A 207 3.02 -11.35 13.92
CA GLU A 207 4.18 -10.70 14.52
C GLU A 207 4.19 -9.19 14.25
N PHE A 208 3.88 -8.78 13.03
CA PHE A 208 3.68 -7.37 12.71
C PHE A 208 2.53 -6.76 13.52
N ALA A 209 1.41 -7.47 13.66
CA ALA A 209 0.27 -7.02 14.43
C ALA A 209 0.65 -6.75 15.89
N ARG A 210 1.38 -7.68 16.54
CA ARG A 210 1.88 -7.49 17.92
C ARG A 210 2.79 -6.28 18.09
N LEU A 211 3.57 -5.93 17.07
CA LEU A 211 4.48 -4.77 17.09
C LEU A 211 3.75 -3.44 16.89
N THR A 212 2.51 -3.47 16.42
CA THR A 212 1.77 -2.28 15.99
C THR A 212 0.51 -2.04 16.81
N GLU A 213 -0.16 -3.07 17.35
CA GLU A 213 -1.33 -2.95 18.22
C GLU A 213 -1.05 -2.08 19.45
N GLY A 214 -2.03 -1.25 19.83
CA GLY A 214 -1.91 -0.30 20.96
C GLY A 214 -0.99 0.91 20.69
N SER A 215 -0.30 0.95 19.55
CA SER A 215 0.46 2.12 19.09
C SER A 215 -0.36 2.96 18.10
N GLU A 216 0.02 4.23 17.93
CA GLU A 216 -0.58 5.10 16.90
C GLU A 216 -0.39 4.51 15.49
N PRO A 217 -1.40 4.48 14.62
CA PRO A 217 -1.21 3.97 13.26
C PRO A 217 -0.17 4.78 12.45
N ILE A 218 0.49 4.13 11.49
CA ILE A 218 1.47 4.82 10.62
C ILE A 218 0.78 5.92 9.81
N THR A 219 -0.39 5.63 9.23
CA THR A 219 -1.22 6.62 8.52
C THR A 219 -2.60 6.74 9.15
N GLU A 220 -3.29 7.87 8.92
CA GLU A 220 -4.71 8.01 9.31
C GLU A 220 -5.60 7.01 8.56
N TYR A 221 -5.17 6.52 7.38
CA TYR A 221 -5.88 5.46 6.67
C TYR A 221 -5.81 4.14 7.44
N SER A 222 -4.64 3.72 7.94
CA SER A 222 -4.52 2.51 8.78
C SER A 222 -5.38 2.57 10.05
N LYS A 223 -5.61 3.78 10.60
CA LYS A 223 -6.49 3.98 11.77
C LYS A 223 -7.95 3.60 11.52
N PHE A 224 -8.42 3.71 10.28
CA PHE A 224 -9.77 3.29 9.89
C PHE A 224 -10.04 1.82 10.26
N TYR A 225 -9.01 0.98 10.19
CA TYR A 225 -9.10 -0.45 10.44
C TYR A 225 -8.94 -0.84 11.92
N ARG A 226 -8.71 0.11 12.84
CA ARG A 226 -8.44 -0.17 14.26
C ARG A 226 -9.50 0.34 15.21
N ASP A 227 -9.83 -0.44 16.23
CA ASP A 227 -10.79 -0.03 17.25
C ASP A 227 -10.29 1.18 18.08
N ALA A 228 -11.13 1.71 18.97
CA ALA A 228 -10.76 2.85 19.82
C ALA A 228 -9.57 2.57 20.76
N SER A 229 -9.25 1.30 21.02
CA SER A 229 -8.07 0.88 21.78
C SER A 229 -6.83 0.63 20.92
N GLY A 230 -6.93 0.88 19.61
CA GLY A 230 -5.84 0.68 18.67
C GLY A 230 -5.57 -0.79 18.35
N ARG A 231 -6.56 -1.69 18.49
CA ARG A 231 -6.45 -3.11 18.15
C ARG A 231 -7.10 -3.42 16.81
N TYR A 232 -6.62 -4.47 16.13
CA TYR A 232 -7.23 -4.97 14.92
C TYR A 232 -8.54 -5.72 15.21
N PRO A 233 -9.42 -5.93 14.21
CA PRO A 233 -10.63 -6.73 14.36
C PRO A 233 -10.34 -8.16 14.86
N THR A 234 -11.32 -8.79 15.51
CA THR A 234 -11.24 -10.19 15.95
C THR A 234 -11.72 -11.18 14.90
N GLU A 235 -12.57 -10.74 13.97
CA GLU A 235 -12.98 -11.54 12.82
C GLU A 235 -11.77 -11.76 11.91
N GLU A 236 -11.43 -13.03 11.65
CA GLU A 236 -10.19 -13.43 11.00
C GLU A 236 -9.96 -12.74 9.64
N LYS A 237 -10.99 -12.70 8.79
CA LYS A 237 -10.89 -12.04 7.47
C LYS A 237 -10.55 -10.56 7.63
N LEU A 238 -11.37 -9.82 8.37
CA LEU A 238 -11.19 -8.39 8.60
C LEU A 238 -9.86 -8.09 9.32
N ARG A 239 -9.41 -8.99 10.19
CA ARG A 239 -8.13 -8.88 10.89
C ARG A 239 -6.96 -8.90 9.91
N TYR A 240 -6.88 -9.90 9.04
CA TYR A 240 -5.74 -10.02 8.12
C TYR A 240 -5.75 -8.96 7.03
N ASP A 241 -6.93 -8.53 6.57
CA ASP A 241 -7.05 -7.37 5.68
C ASP A 241 -6.50 -6.11 6.37
N ALA A 242 -6.95 -5.81 7.59
CA ALA A 242 -6.50 -4.66 8.37
C ALA A 242 -4.99 -4.67 8.64
N ILE A 243 -4.43 -5.82 9.02
CA ILE A 243 -2.99 -5.99 9.22
C ILE A 243 -2.23 -5.76 7.91
N SER A 244 -2.76 -6.28 6.80
CA SER A 244 -2.12 -6.11 5.50
C SER A 244 -2.13 -4.67 5.03
N GLU A 245 -3.20 -3.91 5.24
CA GLU A 245 -3.26 -2.48 4.91
C GLU A 245 -2.20 -1.69 5.68
N GLU A 246 -2.08 -1.93 6.99
CA GLU A 246 -1.07 -1.24 7.77
C GLU A 246 0.36 -1.68 7.42
N LEU A 247 0.58 -2.95 7.08
CA LEU A 247 1.87 -3.41 6.57
C LEU A 247 2.23 -2.72 5.24
N ALA A 248 1.27 -2.61 4.32
CA ALA A 248 1.44 -1.95 3.03
C ALA A 248 1.77 -0.46 3.19
N GLU A 249 1.06 0.25 4.06
CA GLU A 249 1.36 1.63 4.43
C GLU A 249 2.75 1.76 5.06
N THR A 250 3.07 0.87 6.00
CA THR A 250 4.35 0.92 6.72
C THR A 250 5.54 0.71 5.77
N VAL A 251 5.46 -0.26 4.86
CA VAL A 251 6.53 -0.56 3.90
C VAL A 251 6.62 0.53 2.83
N SER A 252 5.48 0.93 2.23
CA SER A 252 5.48 1.98 1.21
C SER A 252 6.09 3.27 1.76
N PHE A 253 5.73 3.61 2.99
CA PHE A 253 6.27 4.76 3.68
C PHE A 253 7.74 4.62 4.04
N HIS A 254 8.19 3.45 4.51
CA HIS A 254 9.62 3.21 4.76
C HIS A 254 10.46 3.43 3.49
N ILE A 255 9.98 2.92 2.36
CA ILE A 255 10.62 3.07 1.06
C ILE A 255 10.62 4.55 0.64
N LEU A 256 9.45 5.17 0.66
CA LEU A 256 9.27 6.56 0.25
C LEU A 256 10.05 7.53 1.13
N ASN A 257 10.09 7.36 2.44
CA ASN A 257 10.87 8.23 3.33
C ASN A 257 12.38 8.15 3.05
N ASN A 258 12.91 6.96 2.75
CA ASN A 258 14.31 6.82 2.31
C ASN A 258 14.55 7.52 0.96
N ALA A 259 13.54 7.49 0.09
CA ALA A 259 13.60 8.07 -1.24
C ALA A 259 13.45 9.62 -1.21
N PHE A 260 12.53 10.15 -0.41
CA PHE A 260 12.13 11.57 -0.30
C PHE A 260 12.98 12.40 0.69
N SER A 261 14.17 11.93 1.07
CA SER A 261 14.97 12.34 2.24
C SER A 261 15.50 13.79 2.29
N ARG A 262 14.76 14.78 1.75
CA ARG A 262 15.00 16.21 1.92
C ARG A 262 14.07 16.92 2.91
N SER A 263 13.05 16.25 3.49
CA SER A 263 12.19 16.89 4.51
C SER A 263 12.51 16.38 5.93
N PRO A 264 12.94 17.25 6.87
CA PRO A 264 13.47 16.79 8.16
C PRO A 264 12.46 16.24 9.17
N ASN A 265 11.17 16.59 9.14
CA ASN A 265 10.34 16.46 10.35
C ASN A 265 8.95 15.85 10.11
N GLY A 266 8.56 14.93 11.00
CA GLY A 266 7.18 14.51 11.26
C GLY A 266 6.87 13.03 11.02
N TRP A 267 7.31 12.48 9.90
CA TRP A 267 6.79 11.21 9.38
C TRP A 267 7.77 10.04 9.64
N SER A 268 9.06 10.27 9.46
CA SER A 268 10.14 9.37 9.88
C SER A 268 10.13 9.06 11.39
N GLU A 269 9.65 10.01 12.20
CA GLU A 269 9.59 9.92 13.66
C GLU A 269 8.72 8.75 14.16
N LYS A 270 7.62 8.42 13.48
CA LYS A 270 6.75 7.30 13.88
C LYS A 270 7.44 5.94 13.80
N LEU A 271 8.27 5.73 12.78
CA LEU A 271 9.08 4.51 12.63
C LEU A 271 10.30 4.53 13.55
N LEU A 272 10.98 5.68 13.65
CA LEU A 272 12.14 5.85 14.53
C LEU A 272 11.78 5.63 16.02
N ALA A 273 10.55 6.00 16.41
CA ALA A 273 10.02 5.73 17.75
C ALA A 273 9.72 4.25 18.02
N ARG A 274 9.78 3.38 17.00
CA ARG A 274 9.43 1.95 17.07
C ARG A 274 10.53 1.07 16.48
N PRO A 275 11.69 0.98 17.15
CA PRO A 275 12.84 0.24 16.63
C PRO A 275 12.56 -1.25 16.41
N GLY A 276 11.62 -1.85 17.17
CA GLY A 276 11.17 -3.22 16.92
C GLY A 276 10.42 -3.38 15.59
N LEU A 277 9.50 -2.46 15.29
CA LEU A 277 8.77 -2.41 14.04
C LEU A 277 9.71 -2.17 12.85
N GLU A 278 10.62 -1.20 12.98
CA GLU A 278 11.59 -0.90 11.93
C GLU A 278 12.47 -2.12 11.61
N ARG A 279 12.99 -2.81 12.65
CA ARG A 279 13.74 -4.05 12.47
C ARG A 279 12.92 -5.13 11.78
N PHE A 280 11.66 -5.31 12.17
CA PHE A 280 10.77 -6.27 11.53
C PHE A 280 10.58 -5.92 10.06
N ILE A 281 10.29 -4.67 9.71
CA ILE A 281 10.09 -4.22 8.32
C ILE A 281 11.34 -4.49 7.48
N ARG A 282 12.54 -4.15 7.97
CA ARG A 282 13.81 -4.45 7.28
C ARG A 282 14.00 -5.95 7.03
N LYS A 283 13.70 -6.79 8.02
CA LYS A 283 13.75 -8.26 7.88
C LYS A 283 12.69 -8.77 6.90
N PHE A 284 11.47 -8.25 7.00
CA PHE A 284 10.36 -8.60 6.12
C PHE A 284 10.68 -8.28 4.66
N MET A 285 11.18 -7.09 4.35
CA MET A 285 11.54 -6.72 2.99
C MET A 285 12.71 -7.56 2.43
N SER A 286 13.57 -8.06 3.31
CA SER A 286 14.72 -8.92 2.95
C SER A 286 14.42 -10.41 3.00
N ALA A 287 13.19 -10.80 3.36
CA ALA A 287 12.80 -12.20 3.53
C ALA A 287 12.74 -12.93 2.19
N ARG A 288 13.03 -14.24 2.22
CA ARG A 288 13.00 -15.12 1.04
C ARG A 288 11.79 -16.03 1.08
N LYS A 289 11.24 -16.36 -0.09
CA LYS A 289 10.31 -17.48 -0.23
C LYS A 289 11.04 -18.79 0.09
N VAL A 290 10.37 -19.72 0.75
CA VAL A 290 10.86 -21.08 1.04
C VAL A 290 10.20 -22.08 0.10
#